data_AF-A0A010RVF9-F1
#
_entry.id   AF-A0A010RVF9-F1
#
_cell.length_a   1.000
_cell.length_b   1.000
_cell.length_c   1.000
_cell.angle_alpha   90.00
_cell.angle_beta   90.00
_cell.angle_gamma   90.00
#
_symmetry.space_group_name_H-M   'P 1'
#
loop_
_entity.id
_entity.type
_entity.pdbx_description
1 polymer ?
#
loop_
_entity_poly.entity_id
_entity_poly.type
_entity_poly.pdbx_seq_one_letter_code
_entity_poly.pdbx_strand_id
1 'polypeptide(L)'
;MLYRPDFDTTYPRSEFVVVDEMQGHHGEGYVRHAQVHSSAKRNLSDFLLGFGIMLPPRNFCAFDDVEDRKVFDQVRRLSPEDVEAYLLAKVCGIKIQWVDCLSCHLELDKTTNTLFLYRYPSFCVTSLQESGASVLHRCASDASQPTIWAKEQDVVQLMQEILLSYRLIFGQSRRSRKLFRKLRPFFDIPRQGHDPLLSELCGAKAFLSPEIPQGRQDYDVTKDFPHLRGRLARLCNYASSKKPRSLAELWRDHRDSANWLTFWAVILFGSLGLLLAFIQSIFQIMQWAQGL
;
A
#
# COMPACT_ATOMS: atom_id res chain seq x y z
N MET A 1 15.17 -7.61 -3.66
CA MET A 1 16.42 -6.93 -4.06
C MET A 1 16.15 -5.44 -4.19
N LEU A 2 17.16 -4.57 -4.07
CA LEU A 2 16.94 -3.11 -4.16
C LEU A 2 16.43 -2.69 -5.55
N TYR A 3 17.06 -3.24 -6.60
CA TYR A 3 16.67 -3.11 -7.99
C TYR A 3 16.90 -4.42 -8.72
N ARG A 4 16.36 -4.54 -9.93
CA ARG A 4 16.59 -5.66 -10.83
C ARG A 4 17.37 -5.16 -12.06
N PRO A 5 18.59 -5.63 -12.31
CA PRO A 5 19.33 -5.24 -13.51
C PRO A 5 18.64 -5.79 -14.77
N ASP A 6 18.66 -4.99 -15.82
CA ASP A 6 18.24 -5.40 -17.16
C ASP A 6 19.50 -5.73 -17.98
N PHE A 7 19.56 -6.96 -18.48
CA PHE A 7 20.67 -7.46 -19.29
C PHE A 7 20.29 -7.61 -20.76
N ASP A 8 19.19 -6.99 -21.20
CA ASP A 8 18.82 -7.01 -22.61
C ASP A 8 19.95 -6.42 -23.48
N THR A 9 20.32 -7.16 -24.50
CA THR A 9 21.39 -6.83 -25.44
C THR A 9 21.03 -5.69 -26.39
N THR A 10 19.77 -5.24 -26.40
CA THR A 10 19.30 -4.10 -27.20
C THR A 10 19.81 -2.75 -26.69
N TYR A 11 20.16 -2.66 -25.42
CA TYR A 11 20.69 -1.41 -24.85
C TYR A 11 22.16 -1.19 -25.25
N PRO A 12 22.60 0.08 -25.35
CA PRO A 12 24.00 0.38 -25.58
C PRO A 12 24.88 -0.29 -24.52
N ARG A 13 25.93 -1.01 -24.93
CA ARG A 13 26.90 -1.65 -24.00
C ARG A 13 27.60 -0.67 -23.05
N SER A 14 27.43 0.63 -23.28
CA SER A 14 27.95 1.73 -22.46
C SER A 14 27.01 2.15 -21.33
N GLU A 15 25.92 1.44 -21.07
CA GLU A 15 24.92 1.81 -20.06
C GLU A 15 24.62 0.68 -19.07
N PHE A 16 24.32 1.08 -17.84
CA PHE A 16 23.72 0.24 -16.81
C PHE A 16 22.21 0.49 -16.82
N VAL A 17 21.43 -0.58 -16.94
CA VAL A 17 19.97 -0.49 -17.06
C VAL A 17 19.30 -1.28 -15.94
N VAL A 18 18.20 -0.74 -15.41
CA VAL A 18 17.32 -1.40 -14.44
C VAL A 18 15.96 -1.66 -15.05
N VAL A 19 15.40 -2.83 -14.77
CA VAL A 19 14.09 -3.25 -15.28
C VAL A 19 13.01 -2.29 -14.78
N ASP A 20 12.12 -1.90 -15.69
CA ASP A 20 10.91 -1.17 -15.35
C ASP A 20 9.80 -2.13 -14.88
N GLU A 21 9.75 -2.40 -13.58
CA GLU A 21 8.73 -3.26 -12.97
C GLU A 21 7.36 -2.57 -12.81
N MET A 22 7.30 -1.25 -13.00
CA MET A 22 6.08 -0.45 -12.85
C MET A 22 5.45 -0.05 -14.19
N GLN A 23 5.93 -0.60 -15.31
CA GLN A 23 5.32 -0.50 -16.64
C GLN A 23 5.09 0.96 -17.09
N GLY A 24 6.10 1.80 -16.89
CA GLY A 24 6.11 3.21 -17.26
C GLY A 24 5.64 4.16 -16.16
N HIS A 25 5.18 3.63 -15.02
CA HIS A 25 4.88 4.46 -13.86
C HIS A 25 6.16 4.82 -13.10
N HIS A 26 6.49 6.11 -13.07
CA HIS A 26 7.57 6.65 -12.26
C HIS A 26 7.04 7.01 -10.87
N GLY A 27 7.23 6.10 -9.92
CA GLY A 27 6.94 6.33 -8.50
C GLY A 27 7.93 7.29 -7.84
N GLU A 28 7.75 7.53 -6.53
CA GLU A 28 8.62 8.42 -5.73
C GLU A 28 10.09 7.99 -5.72
N GLY A 29 10.37 6.69 -5.93
CA GLY A 29 11.71 6.13 -5.85
C GLY A 29 12.52 6.07 -7.16
N TYR A 30 11.92 6.34 -8.32
CA TYR A 30 12.58 6.14 -9.62
C TYR A 30 12.57 7.39 -10.48
N VAL A 31 13.75 7.77 -10.98
CA VAL A 31 13.95 8.96 -11.84
C VAL A 31 14.49 8.55 -13.21
N ARG A 32 15.35 7.52 -13.28
CA ARG A 32 15.93 7.02 -14.54
C ARG A 32 16.13 5.52 -14.49
N HIS A 33 15.90 4.85 -15.62
CA HIS A 33 16.14 3.42 -15.77
C HIS A 33 17.52 3.09 -16.35
N ALA A 34 18.25 4.08 -16.86
CA ALA A 34 19.57 3.89 -17.47
C ALA A 34 20.59 4.92 -16.96
N GLN A 35 21.83 4.48 -16.81
CA GLN A 35 22.98 5.32 -16.47
C GLN A 35 24.19 4.98 -17.31
N VAL A 36 24.95 6.00 -17.69
CA VAL A 36 26.20 5.83 -18.45
C VAL A 36 27.28 5.12 -17.64
N HIS A 37 28.14 4.36 -18.31
CA HIS A 37 29.22 3.60 -17.69
C HIS A 37 30.17 4.47 -16.84
N SER A 38 30.38 5.74 -17.22
CA SER A 38 31.21 6.68 -16.44
C SER A 38 30.69 6.90 -15.01
N SER A 39 29.39 6.68 -14.76
CA SER A 39 28.80 6.77 -13.42
C SER A 39 29.32 5.71 -12.45
N ALA A 40 29.86 4.59 -12.93
CA ALA A 40 30.47 3.56 -12.07
C ALA A 40 31.73 4.05 -11.32
N LYS A 41 32.28 5.21 -11.68
CA LYS A 41 33.39 5.84 -10.94
C LYS A 41 32.95 6.52 -9.64
N ARG A 42 31.65 6.72 -9.45
CA ARG A 42 31.08 7.32 -8.23
C ARG A 42 31.08 6.30 -7.09
N ASN A 43 30.96 6.78 -5.86
CA ASN A 43 30.66 5.87 -4.75
C ASN A 43 29.30 5.17 -4.99
N LEU A 44 29.07 4.06 -4.28
CA LEU A 44 27.90 3.22 -4.53
C LEU A 44 26.58 3.98 -4.31
N SER A 45 26.44 4.77 -3.25
CA SER A 45 25.23 5.55 -2.99
C SER A 45 24.94 6.57 -4.09
N ASP A 46 25.96 7.27 -4.60
CA ASP A 46 25.81 8.27 -5.67
C ASP A 46 25.55 7.62 -7.04
N PHE A 47 26.10 6.42 -7.26
CA PHE A 47 25.77 5.60 -8.41
C PHE A 47 24.30 5.18 -8.34
N LEU A 48 23.84 4.63 -7.21
CA LEU A 48 22.46 4.19 -7.04
C LEU A 48 21.46 5.36 -7.13
N LEU A 49 21.78 6.50 -6.53
CA LEU A 49 20.98 7.72 -6.61
C LEU A 49 20.74 8.19 -8.05
N GLY A 50 21.65 7.86 -8.98
CA GLY A 50 21.48 8.18 -10.40
C GLY A 50 20.29 7.48 -11.07
N PHE A 51 19.76 6.39 -10.49
CA PHE A 51 18.50 5.76 -10.92
C PHE A 51 17.26 6.37 -10.24
N GLY A 52 17.44 7.12 -9.15
CA GLY A 52 16.37 7.66 -8.32
C GLY A 52 16.55 7.31 -6.85
N ILE A 53 15.62 7.74 -5.99
CA ILE A 53 15.66 7.57 -4.53
C ILE A 53 15.10 6.18 -4.15
N MET A 54 15.86 5.13 -4.49
CA MET A 54 15.47 3.75 -4.17
C MET A 54 15.55 3.44 -2.67
N LEU A 55 16.43 4.15 -1.95
CA LEU A 55 16.51 4.14 -0.49
C LEU A 55 16.20 5.55 0.03
N PRO A 56 14.95 5.82 0.44
CA PRO A 56 14.56 7.12 0.94
C PRO A 56 15.18 7.41 2.32
N PRO A 57 15.57 8.66 2.60
CA PRO A 57 15.88 9.09 3.94
C PRO A 57 14.59 9.26 4.77
N ARG A 58 14.76 9.43 6.08
CA ARG A 58 13.64 9.64 7.00
C ARG A 58 12.78 10.85 6.61
N ASN A 59 11.45 10.69 6.62
CA ASN A 59 10.45 11.71 6.28
C ASN A 59 10.62 12.29 4.86
N PHE A 60 11.15 11.50 3.94
CA PHE A 60 11.22 11.88 2.55
C PHE A 60 9.83 12.10 1.94
N CYS A 61 9.70 13.14 1.13
CA CYS A 61 8.49 13.48 0.41
C CYS A 61 8.87 13.91 -1.02
N ALA A 62 8.53 13.09 -2.00
CA ALA A 62 8.75 13.37 -3.43
C ALA A 62 7.55 14.09 -4.08
N PHE A 63 6.66 14.70 -3.30
CA PHE A 63 5.49 15.38 -3.86
C PHE A 63 5.87 16.75 -4.41
N ASP A 64 5.79 16.87 -5.73
CA ASP A 64 5.93 18.15 -6.42
C ASP A 64 4.67 19.02 -6.29
N ASP A 65 3.49 18.38 -6.17
CA ASP A 65 2.20 19.05 -6.07
C ASP A 65 1.88 19.55 -4.65
N VAL A 66 1.32 20.77 -4.57
CA VAL A 66 1.01 21.43 -3.30
C VAL A 66 -0.11 20.72 -2.53
N GLU A 67 -1.09 20.15 -3.22
CA GLU A 67 -2.19 19.43 -2.57
C GLU A 67 -1.72 18.09 -2.02
N ASP A 68 -0.93 17.33 -2.79
CA ASP A 68 -0.30 16.09 -2.31
C ASP A 68 0.63 16.40 -1.10
N ARG A 69 1.31 17.55 -1.08
CA ARG A 69 2.13 17.97 0.07
C ARG A 69 1.30 18.31 1.32
N LYS A 70 0.15 18.95 1.17
CA LYS A 70 -0.79 19.14 2.28
C LYS A 70 -1.26 17.80 2.84
N VAL A 71 -1.55 16.83 1.97
CA VAL A 71 -1.93 15.47 2.36
C VAL A 71 -0.82 14.82 3.19
N PHE A 72 0.43 14.93 2.75
CA PHE A 72 1.59 14.43 3.51
C PHE A 72 1.62 14.98 4.94
N ASP A 73 1.36 16.27 5.12
CA ASP A 73 1.40 16.95 6.42
C ASP A 73 0.18 16.67 7.31
N GLN A 74 -0.98 16.39 6.70
CA GLN A 74 -2.23 16.12 7.41
C GLN A 74 -2.35 14.68 7.92
N VAL A 75 -1.81 13.71 7.18
CA VAL A 75 -1.89 12.29 7.55
C VAL A 75 -0.91 12.01 8.71
N ARG A 76 -1.42 12.11 9.94
CA ARG A 76 -0.67 11.82 11.18
C ARG A 76 -1.01 10.47 11.79
N ARG A 77 -2.27 10.05 11.67
CA ARG A 77 -2.78 8.79 12.20
C ARG A 77 -3.37 7.97 11.08
N LEU A 78 -3.18 6.67 11.16
CA LEU A 78 -3.68 5.71 10.20
C LEU A 78 -4.26 4.51 10.92
N SER A 79 -5.49 4.14 10.58
CA SER A 79 -6.09 2.90 11.03
C SER A 79 -6.02 1.84 9.92
N PRO A 80 -6.03 0.53 10.24
CA PRO A 80 -6.13 -0.52 9.23
C PRO A 80 -7.36 -0.36 8.31
N GLU A 81 -8.45 0.21 8.82
CA GLU A 81 -9.68 0.41 8.05
C GLU A 81 -9.51 1.41 6.91
N ASP A 82 -8.49 2.26 6.97
CA ASP A 82 -8.24 3.28 5.95
C ASP A 82 -7.53 2.74 4.70
N VAL A 83 -6.78 1.65 4.86
CA VAL A 83 -5.87 1.12 3.83
C VAL A 83 -5.89 -0.41 3.74
N GLU A 84 -6.89 -1.08 4.31
CA GLU A 84 -6.98 -2.54 4.19
C GLU A 84 -7.14 -2.99 2.72
N ALA A 85 -6.47 -4.08 2.33
CA ALA A 85 -6.45 -4.56 0.95
C ALA A 85 -7.85 -4.82 0.38
N TYR A 86 -8.80 -5.27 1.23
CA TYR A 86 -10.16 -5.49 0.79
C TYR A 86 -10.84 -4.18 0.39
N LEU A 87 -10.74 -3.12 1.19
CA LEU A 87 -11.21 -1.78 0.84
C LEU A 87 -10.55 -1.32 -0.47
N LEU A 88 -9.22 -1.35 -0.51
CA LEU A 88 -8.45 -0.87 -1.66
C LEU A 88 -8.88 -1.58 -2.95
N ALA A 89 -9.00 -2.91 -2.92
CA ALA A 89 -9.32 -3.68 -4.12
C ALA A 89 -10.81 -3.69 -4.48
N LYS A 90 -11.72 -3.68 -3.50
CA LYS A 90 -13.16 -3.85 -3.75
C LYS A 90 -13.93 -2.55 -3.81
N VAL A 91 -13.54 -1.55 -3.03
CA VAL A 91 -14.22 -0.25 -3.00
C VAL A 91 -13.47 0.74 -3.89
N CYS A 92 -12.15 0.84 -3.72
CA CYS A 92 -11.34 1.81 -4.46
C CYS A 92 -10.94 1.34 -5.86
N GLY A 93 -11.20 0.06 -6.19
CA GLY A 93 -10.91 -0.54 -7.50
C GLY A 93 -9.41 -0.68 -7.79
N ILE A 94 -8.57 -0.74 -6.76
CA ILE A 94 -7.12 -0.85 -6.91
C ILE A 94 -6.73 -2.28 -7.26
N LYS A 95 -5.96 -2.44 -8.33
CA LYS A 95 -5.28 -3.68 -8.69
C LYS A 95 -3.99 -3.80 -7.87
N ILE A 96 -3.78 -4.95 -7.24
CA ILE A 96 -2.52 -5.24 -6.55
C ILE A 96 -1.59 -5.95 -7.52
N GLN A 97 -0.41 -5.38 -7.75
CA GLN A 97 0.65 -5.96 -8.56
C GLN A 97 1.84 -6.31 -7.68
N TRP A 98 2.25 -7.58 -7.71
CA TRP A 98 3.42 -8.03 -6.97
C TRP A 98 4.69 -7.73 -7.77
N VAL A 99 5.73 -7.24 -7.11
CA VAL A 99 7.00 -6.80 -7.74
C VAL A 99 8.19 -7.38 -6.98
N ASP A 100 9.34 -7.48 -7.65
CA ASP A 100 10.59 -8.03 -7.14
C ASP A 100 11.55 -6.93 -6.64
N CYS A 101 11.31 -5.68 -7.04
CA CYS A 101 12.04 -4.52 -6.55
C CYS A 101 11.46 -3.98 -5.23
N LEU A 102 12.34 -3.86 -4.23
CA LEU A 102 12.02 -3.36 -2.89
C LEU A 102 11.55 -1.89 -2.91
N SER A 103 12.24 -1.08 -3.70
CA SER A 103 11.98 0.34 -3.93
C SER A 103 10.57 0.61 -4.48
N CYS A 104 9.93 -0.34 -5.16
CA CYS A 104 8.57 -0.19 -5.69
C CYS A 104 7.46 -0.41 -4.64
N HIS A 105 7.81 -0.83 -3.43
CA HIS A 105 6.82 -1.22 -2.42
C HIS A 105 5.93 -0.03 -1.98
N LEU A 106 4.61 -0.18 -2.09
CA LEU A 106 3.57 0.84 -1.86
C LEU A 106 3.52 2.00 -2.87
N GLU A 107 4.20 1.88 -4.01
CA GLU A 107 3.96 2.85 -5.10
C GLU A 107 2.54 2.67 -5.66
N LEU A 108 1.84 3.79 -5.83
CA LEU A 108 0.48 3.84 -6.35
C LEU A 108 0.45 4.59 -7.67
N ASP A 109 0.14 3.86 -8.74
CA ASP A 109 -0.24 4.48 -10.00
C ASP A 109 -1.72 4.85 -9.99
N LYS A 110 -2.00 6.15 -9.82
CA LYS A 110 -3.36 6.72 -9.84
C LYS A 110 -4.03 6.58 -11.23
N THR A 111 -3.26 6.38 -12.30
CA THR A 111 -3.77 6.30 -13.68
C THR A 111 -4.33 4.92 -13.97
N THR A 112 -3.55 3.88 -13.66
CA THR A 112 -3.99 2.48 -13.86
C THR A 112 -4.68 1.89 -12.63
N ASN A 113 -4.77 2.65 -11.53
CA ASN A 113 -5.21 2.20 -10.22
C ASN A 113 -4.43 0.97 -9.74
N THR A 114 -3.12 0.95 -9.93
CA THR A 114 -2.27 -0.18 -9.56
C THR A 114 -1.42 0.16 -8.35
N LEU A 115 -1.51 -0.68 -7.31
CA LEU A 115 -0.63 -0.63 -6.15
C LEU A 115 0.45 -1.71 -6.28
N PHE A 116 1.70 -1.30 -6.27
CA PHE A 116 2.85 -2.18 -6.38
C PHE A 116 3.31 -2.64 -5.00
N LEU A 117 3.42 -3.96 -4.79
CA LEU A 117 3.85 -4.54 -3.53
C LEU A 117 5.02 -5.50 -3.76
N TYR A 118 6.13 -5.22 -3.09
CA TYR A 118 7.24 -6.16 -3.02
C TYR A 118 6.76 -7.55 -2.54
N ARG A 119 7.35 -8.64 -3.04
CA ARG A 119 6.88 -9.99 -2.73
C ARG A 119 7.82 -10.87 -1.89
N TYR A 120 8.98 -10.36 -1.46
CA TYR A 120 9.97 -11.16 -0.70
C TYR A 120 10.31 -10.56 0.68
N PRO A 121 9.37 -10.53 1.64
CA PRO A 121 9.61 -9.99 2.98
C PRO A 121 10.71 -10.72 3.78
N SER A 122 11.03 -11.98 3.47
CA SER A 122 12.14 -12.70 4.14
C SER A 122 13.48 -11.98 3.93
N PHE A 123 13.66 -11.32 2.79
CA PHE A 123 14.83 -10.47 2.55
C PHE A 123 14.96 -9.32 3.57
N CYS A 124 13.84 -8.76 4.03
CA CYS A 124 13.82 -7.71 5.03
C CYS A 124 14.23 -8.26 6.39
N VAL A 125 13.72 -9.44 6.77
CA VAL A 125 14.08 -10.11 8.03
C VAL A 125 15.55 -10.50 8.06
N THR A 126 16.07 -11.13 7.01
CA THR A 126 17.50 -11.48 6.91
C THR A 126 18.37 -10.24 7.01
N SER A 127 17.98 -9.14 6.34
CA SER A 127 18.71 -7.87 6.44
C SER A 127 18.74 -7.33 7.88
N LEU A 128 17.65 -7.46 8.64
CA LEU A 128 17.56 -7.01 10.03
C LEU A 128 18.37 -7.86 11.01
N GLN A 129 18.54 -9.16 10.74
CA GLN A 129 19.31 -10.07 11.60
C GLN A 129 20.83 -9.91 11.41
N GLU A 130 21.26 -9.53 10.21
CA GLU A 130 22.66 -9.28 9.87
C GLU A 130 23.08 -7.86 10.28
N SER A 131 23.24 -7.61 11.59
CA SER A 131 23.63 -6.33 12.23
C SER A 131 24.61 -5.46 11.41
N GLY A 132 24.11 -4.68 10.45
CA GLY A 132 24.89 -3.83 9.54
C GLY A 132 25.70 -4.56 8.45
N ALA A 133 25.72 -5.90 8.43
CA ALA A 133 26.55 -6.68 7.52
C ALA A 133 25.90 -6.97 6.16
N SER A 134 24.58 -6.80 6.05
CA SER A 134 23.85 -7.16 4.84
C SER A 134 24.25 -6.30 3.64
N VAL A 135 24.12 -6.87 2.43
CA VAL A 135 24.41 -6.16 1.17
C VAL A 135 23.60 -4.86 1.04
N LEU A 136 22.40 -4.82 1.62
CA LEU A 136 21.55 -3.64 1.59
C LEU A 136 22.11 -2.50 2.45
N HIS A 137 22.66 -2.80 3.64
CA HIS A 137 23.30 -1.79 4.49
C HIS A 137 24.53 -1.17 3.80
N ARG A 138 25.25 -1.94 2.98
CA ARG A 138 26.36 -1.41 2.16
C ARG A 138 25.91 -0.44 1.07
N CYS A 139 24.62 -0.42 0.72
CA CYS A 139 24.06 0.55 -0.21
C CYS A 139 23.72 1.88 0.48
N ALA A 140 23.75 1.96 1.80
CA ALA A 140 23.52 3.20 2.54
C ALA A 140 24.68 4.18 2.37
N SER A 141 24.40 5.46 2.55
CA SER A 141 25.43 6.50 2.55
C SER A 141 26.14 6.57 3.91
N ASP A 142 27.38 7.04 3.89
CA ASP A 142 28.11 7.39 5.10
C ASP A 142 27.37 8.49 5.90
N ALA A 143 27.34 8.32 7.22
CA ALA A 143 26.72 9.27 8.15
C ALA A 143 27.37 10.66 8.13
N SER A 144 28.61 10.75 7.65
CA SER A 144 29.44 11.97 7.62
C SER A 144 29.03 12.99 6.56
N GLN A 145 28.32 12.59 5.50
CA GLN A 145 27.96 13.49 4.40
C GLN A 145 26.48 13.90 4.42
N PRO A 146 26.16 15.20 4.21
CA PRO A 146 24.79 15.64 3.98
C PRO A 146 24.35 15.15 2.60
N THR A 147 23.55 14.08 2.58
CA THR A 147 22.99 13.51 1.36
C THR A 147 21.49 13.31 1.50
N ILE A 148 20.80 13.30 0.36
CA ILE A 148 19.37 12.95 0.25
C ILE A 148 19.15 11.42 0.17
N TRP A 149 20.20 10.63 0.42
CA TRP A 149 20.18 9.18 0.43
C TRP A 149 20.05 8.63 1.86
N ALA A 150 19.53 7.40 1.98
CA ALA A 150 19.37 6.72 3.25
C ALA A 150 20.70 6.41 3.95
N LYS A 151 20.74 6.60 5.27
CA LYS A 151 21.78 6.08 6.16
C LYS A 151 21.47 4.65 6.58
N GLU A 152 22.42 4.00 7.24
CA GLU A 152 22.27 2.62 7.72
C GLU A 152 21.02 2.44 8.61
N GLN A 153 20.78 3.39 9.52
CA GLN A 153 19.60 3.41 10.38
C GLN A 153 18.29 3.52 9.58
N ASP A 154 18.30 4.26 8.48
CA ASP A 154 17.14 4.45 7.61
C ASP A 154 16.82 3.14 6.86
N VAL A 155 17.84 2.38 6.45
CA VAL A 155 17.67 1.03 5.87
C VAL A 155 16.99 0.08 6.85
N VAL A 156 17.47 0.03 8.10
CA VAL A 156 16.87 -0.79 9.17
C VAL A 156 15.39 -0.43 9.36
N GLN A 157 15.10 0.87 9.48
CA GLN A 157 13.73 1.36 9.70
C GLN A 157 12.83 1.04 8.49
N LEU A 158 13.31 1.23 7.25
CA LEU A 158 12.56 0.88 6.06
C LEU A 158 12.22 -0.63 6.01
N MET A 159 13.13 -1.52 6.45
CA MET A 159 12.86 -2.95 6.45
C MET A 159 11.74 -3.30 7.44
N GLN A 160 11.76 -2.66 8.61
CA GLN A 160 10.69 -2.80 9.61
C GLN A 160 9.35 -2.27 9.08
N GLU A 161 9.36 -1.12 8.40
CA GLU A 161 8.18 -0.51 7.79
C GLU A 161 7.55 -1.40 6.72
N ILE A 162 8.36 -2.00 5.84
CA ILE A 162 7.87 -2.93 4.81
C ILE A 162 7.23 -4.17 5.45
N LEU A 163 7.81 -4.72 6.52
CA LEU A 163 7.22 -5.86 7.23
C LEU A 163 5.89 -5.46 7.90
N LEU A 164 5.84 -4.28 8.51
CA LEU A 164 4.67 -3.76 9.19
C LEU A 164 3.54 -3.41 8.21
N SER A 165 3.86 -2.93 7.01
CA SER A 165 2.86 -2.56 5.99
C SER A 165 2.02 -3.77 5.55
N TYR A 166 2.59 -4.98 5.45
CA TYR A 166 1.80 -6.18 5.14
C TYR A 166 0.79 -6.50 6.23
N ARG A 167 1.15 -6.28 7.50
CA ARG A 167 0.24 -6.45 8.64
C ARG A 167 -0.87 -5.40 8.60
N LEU A 168 -0.53 -4.15 8.31
CA LEU A 168 -1.47 -3.05 8.12
C LEU A 168 -2.47 -3.33 6.98
N ILE A 169 -1.98 -3.70 5.80
CA ILE A 169 -2.79 -3.83 4.59
C ILE A 169 -3.58 -5.15 4.57
N PHE A 170 -2.97 -6.27 4.97
CA PHE A 170 -3.61 -7.59 4.87
C PHE A 170 -3.88 -8.23 6.23
N GLY A 171 -2.89 -8.20 7.11
CA GLY A 171 -2.82 -9.06 8.28
C GLY A 171 -3.95 -8.86 9.30
N GLN A 172 -4.48 -7.65 9.42
CA GLN A 172 -5.43 -7.30 10.48
C GLN A 172 -6.89 -7.61 10.12
N SER A 173 -7.25 -7.55 8.83
CA SER A 173 -8.64 -7.76 8.38
C SER A 173 -8.91 -9.18 7.88
N ARG A 174 -9.96 -9.83 8.38
CA ARG A 174 -10.37 -11.17 7.90
C ARG A 174 -10.68 -11.16 6.40
N ARG A 175 -11.19 -10.05 5.86
CA ARG A 175 -11.54 -9.92 4.45
C ARG A 175 -10.28 -9.77 3.60
N SER A 176 -9.34 -8.95 4.02
CA SER A 176 -8.04 -8.79 3.36
C SER A 176 -7.23 -10.09 3.37
N ARG A 177 -7.21 -10.84 4.48
CA ARG A 177 -6.59 -12.18 4.52
C ARG A 177 -7.22 -13.17 3.54
N LYS A 178 -8.56 -13.14 3.38
CA LYS A 178 -9.26 -13.97 2.39
C LYS A 178 -8.96 -13.53 0.95
N LEU A 179 -8.86 -12.22 0.72
CA LEU A 179 -8.48 -11.65 -0.57
C LEU A 179 -7.07 -12.07 -0.96
N PHE A 180 -6.09 -11.93 -0.05
CA PHE A 180 -4.70 -12.30 -0.27
C PHE A 180 -4.53 -13.73 -0.82
N ARG A 181 -5.25 -14.70 -0.25
CA ARG A 181 -5.23 -16.10 -0.71
C ARG A 181 -5.66 -16.29 -2.17
N LYS A 182 -6.37 -15.32 -2.76
CA LYS A 182 -6.78 -15.31 -4.17
C LYS A 182 -5.80 -14.57 -5.08
N LEU A 183 -4.94 -13.71 -4.54
CA LEU A 183 -4.04 -12.84 -5.32
C LEU A 183 -2.85 -13.58 -5.94
N ARG A 184 -2.52 -14.78 -5.45
CA ARG A 184 -1.45 -15.65 -5.98
C ARG A 184 -0.13 -14.88 -6.27
N PRO A 185 0.55 -14.34 -5.25
CA PRO A 185 1.74 -13.50 -5.40
C PRO A 185 2.91 -14.12 -6.17
N PHE A 186 2.93 -15.43 -6.33
CA PHE A 186 4.01 -16.18 -6.98
C PHE A 186 3.49 -17.08 -8.12
N PHE A 187 2.42 -16.67 -8.81
CA PHE A 187 1.78 -17.50 -9.85
C PHE A 187 2.75 -17.92 -10.97
N ASP A 188 3.69 -17.06 -11.31
CA ASP A 188 4.70 -17.20 -12.37
C ASP A 188 6.04 -17.77 -11.86
N ILE A 189 6.15 -18.07 -10.56
CA ILE A 189 7.42 -18.44 -9.93
C ILE A 189 7.36 -19.90 -9.46
N PRO A 190 8.41 -20.70 -9.68
CA PRO A 190 8.53 -22.05 -9.14
C PRO A 190 8.42 -22.06 -7.61
N ARG A 191 7.91 -23.15 -7.01
CA ARG A 191 7.67 -23.23 -5.55
C ARG A 191 8.91 -22.91 -4.70
N GLN A 192 10.11 -23.22 -5.20
CA GLN A 192 11.37 -22.94 -4.51
C GLN A 192 11.66 -21.44 -4.37
N GLY A 193 11.12 -20.61 -5.26
CA GLY A 193 11.23 -19.15 -5.21
C GLY A 193 10.12 -18.48 -4.41
N HIS A 194 9.19 -19.24 -3.82
CA HIS A 194 8.10 -18.66 -3.02
C HIS A 194 8.65 -18.22 -1.67
N ASP A 195 8.34 -17.00 -1.27
CA ASP A 195 8.66 -16.51 0.07
C ASP A 195 7.54 -16.95 1.05
N PRO A 196 7.82 -17.88 1.99
CA PRO A 196 6.80 -18.36 2.91
C PRO A 196 6.34 -17.28 3.89
N LEU A 197 7.23 -16.35 4.27
CA LEU A 197 6.94 -15.30 5.24
C LEU A 197 5.86 -14.35 4.73
N LEU A 198 5.76 -14.12 3.42
CA LEU A 198 4.68 -13.32 2.84
C LEU A 198 3.30 -13.91 3.18
N SER A 199 3.17 -15.23 3.08
CA SER A 199 1.92 -15.91 3.38
C SER A 199 1.56 -15.83 4.86
N GLU A 200 2.55 -15.83 5.74
CA GLU A 200 2.34 -15.66 7.18
C GLU A 200 1.93 -14.23 7.52
N LEU A 201 2.66 -13.22 7.05
CA LEU A 201 2.37 -11.81 7.31
C LEU A 201 0.98 -11.42 6.84
N CYS A 202 0.64 -11.79 5.60
CA CYS A 202 -0.64 -11.41 4.99
C CYS A 202 -1.80 -12.36 5.33
N GLY A 203 -1.53 -13.61 5.69
CA GLY A 203 -2.55 -14.67 5.81
C GLY A 203 -2.90 -15.08 7.23
N ALA A 204 -2.02 -14.84 8.20
CA ALA A 204 -2.21 -15.23 9.60
C ALA A 204 -2.97 -14.16 10.40
N LYS A 205 -3.86 -14.60 11.31
CA LYS A 205 -4.60 -13.71 12.22
C LYS A 205 -3.66 -13.12 13.27
N ALA A 206 -2.97 -14.00 13.99
CA ALA A 206 -1.90 -13.65 14.91
C ALA A 206 -0.57 -14.02 14.26
N PHE A 207 0.43 -13.17 14.45
CA PHE A 207 1.79 -13.40 14.00
C PHE A 207 2.69 -13.04 15.18
N LEU A 208 3.47 -14.00 15.65
CA LEU A 208 4.35 -13.86 16.82
C LEU A 208 5.78 -13.99 16.31
N SER A 209 6.42 -12.86 16.08
CA SER A 209 7.86 -12.77 15.85
C SER A 209 8.38 -11.59 16.66
N PRO A 210 9.49 -11.74 17.39
CA PRO A 210 10.08 -10.64 18.16
C PRO A 210 10.60 -9.50 17.25
N GLU A 211 10.94 -9.79 16.00
CA GLU A 211 11.48 -8.82 15.04
C GLU A 211 10.41 -7.99 14.33
N ILE A 212 9.16 -8.46 14.29
CA ILE A 212 8.09 -7.85 13.50
C ILE A 212 7.05 -7.22 14.41
N PRO A 213 6.83 -5.89 14.34
CA PRO A 213 5.86 -5.22 15.18
C PRO A 213 4.45 -5.78 14.96
N GLN A 214 3.73 -6.03 16.06
CA GLN A 214 2.36 -6.51 15.99
C GLN A 214 1.41 -5.47 15.37
N GLY A 215 0.31 -5.96 14.83
CA GLY A 215 -0.78 -5.10 14.34
C GLY A 215 -1.36 -4.25 15.47
N ARG A 216 -1.52 -2.94 15.24
CA ARG A 216 -2.12 -1.99 16.19
C ARG A 216 -3.41 -1.43 15.60
N GLN A 217 -4.32 -0.99 16.47
CA GLN A 217 -5.56 -0.34 16.03
C GLN A 217 -5.27 0.99 15.32
N ASP A 218 -4.29 1.73 15.82
CA ASP A 218 -3.84 3.00 15.25
C ASP A 218 -2.33 3.02 15.11
N TYR A 219 -1.87 3.67 14.05
CA TYR A 219 -0.46 3.92 13.74
C TYR A 219 -0.18 5.42 13.70
N ASP A 220 0.93 5.84 14.29
CA ASP A 220 1.48 7.19 14.09
C ASP A 220 2.37 7.14 12.86
N VAL A 221 1.88 7.67 11.74
CA VAL A 221 2.57 7.53 10.44
C VAL A 221 3.98 8.15 10.48
N THR A 222 4.20 9.17 11.31
CA THR A 222 5.51 9.84 11.42
C THR A 222 6.54 9.03 12.22
N LYS A 223 6.06 8.13 13.08
CA LYS A 223 6.92 7.29 13.94
C LYS A 223 7.03 5.87 13.43
N ASP A 224 5.91 5.30 13.01
CA ASP A 224 5.78 3.92 12.58
C ASP A 224 6.14 3.74 11.10
N PHE A 225 5.99 4.79 10.28
CA PHE A 225 6.28 4.75 8.84
C PHE A 225 7.04 5.96 8.29
N PRO A 226 8.16 6.42 8.90
CA PRO A 226 8.85 7.60 8.42
C PRO A 226 9.38 7.54 6.97
N HIS A 227 9.61 6.36 6.40
CA HIS A 227 10.11 6.21 5.03
C HIS A 227 9.00 5.95 4.01
N LEU A 228 7.98 5.19 4.40
CA LEU A 228 6.80 4.88 3.58
C LEU A 228 5.67 5.90 3.76
N ARG A 229 5.86 6.96 4.56
CA ARG A 229 4.85 8.00 4.86
C ARG A 229 4.27 8.63 3.60
N GLY A 230 5.11 9.00 2.62
CA GLY A 230 4.64 9.59 1.36
C GLY A 230 3.65 8.68 0.65
N ARG A 231 4.11 7.45 0.39
CA ARG A 231 3.33 6.39 -0.25
C ARG A 231 2.02 6.07 0.50
N LEU A 232 2.07 5.95 1.82
CA LEU A 232 0.89 5.69 2.64
C LEU A 232 -0.08 6.88 2.65
N ALA A 233 0.41 8.11 2.76
CA ALA A 233 -0.43 9.31 2.73
C ALA A 233 -1.15 9.43 1.37
N ARG A 234 -0.45 9.16 0.27
CA ARG A 234 -1.03 9.11 -1.08
C ARG A 234 -2.10 8.02 -1.21
N LEU A 235 -1.80 6.82 -0.72
CA LEU A 235 -2.73 5.69 -0.75
C LEU A 235 -3.99 5.98 0.08
N CYS A 236 -3.81 6.54 1.27
CA CYS A 236 -4.89 6.88 2.19
C CYS A 236 -5.79 7.98 1.61
N ASN A 237 -5.19 9.04 1.04
CA ASN A 237 -5.93 10.09 0.35
C ASN A 237 -6.70 9.55 -0.86
N TYR A 238 -6.06 8.69 -1.66
CA TYR A 238 -6.74 8.03 -2.77
C TYR A 238 -7.94 7.21 -2.27
N ALA A 239 -7.78 6.42 -1.21
CA ALA A 239 -8.86 5.62 -0.63
C ALA A 239 -10.01 6.49 -0.11
N SER A 240 -9.71 7.58 0.59
CA SER A 240 -10.71 8.52 1.12
C SER A 240 -11.43 9.31 0.02
N SER A 241 -10.79 9.56 -1.12
CA SER A 241 -11.41 10.24 -2.26
C SER A 241 -12.45 9.38 -3.00
N LYS A 242 -12.38 8.05 -2.85
CA LYS A 242 -13.28 7.12 -3.55
C LYS A 242 -14.49 6.82 -2.68
N LYS A 243 -15.66 7.29 -3.14
CA LYS A 243 -16.94 6.95 -2.49
C LYS A 243 -17.36 5.51 -2.82
N PRO A 244 -17.98 4.79 -1.87
CA PRO A 244 -18.63 3.50 -2.13
C PRO A 244 -19.64 3.63 -3.28
N ARG A 245 -19.58 2.72 -4.26
CA ARG A 245 -20.38 2.81 -5.49
C ARG A 245 -21.64 1.96 -5.43
N SER A 246 -21.74 1.02 -4.50
CA SER A 246 -22.91 0.13 -4.35
C SER A 246 -23.60 0.27 -3.00
N LEU A 247 -24.93 0.04 -2.96
CA LEU A 247 -25.71 0.05 -1.71
C LEU A 247 -25.22 -1.00 -0.70
N ALA A 248 -24.68 -2.13 -1.18
CA ALA A 248 -24.08 -3.16 -0.35
C ALA A 248 -22.73 -2.72 0.26
N GLU A 249 -22.00 -1.84 -0.44
CA GLU A 249 -20.80 -1.18 0.09
C GLU A 249 -21.19 -0.09 1.08
N LEU A 250 -22.19 0.75 0.78
CA LEU A 250 -22.68 1.80 1.67
C LEU A 250 -23.20 1.23 3.01
N TRP A 251 -23.89 0.10 2.97
CA TRP A 251 -24.32 -0.64 4.16
C TRP A 251 -23.17 -1.04 5.10
N ARG A 252 -21.99 -1.26 4.53
CA ARG A 252 -20.85 -1.89 5.19
C ARG A 252 -19.71 -0.90 5.46
N ASP A 253 -19.80 0.30 4.90
CA ASP A 253 -18.85 1.38 5.09
C ASP A 253 -19.21 2.15 6.38
N HIS A 254 -18.51 1.81 7.47
CA HIS A 254 -18.66 2.48 8.76
C HIS A 254 -17.75 3.72 8.89
N ARG A 255 -16.90 4.00 7.89
CA ARG A 255 -15.91 5.09 7.93
C ARG A 255 -16.56 6.46 7.83
N ASP A 256 -17.70 6.55 7.14
CA ASP A 256 -18.54 7.74 7.06
C ASP A 256 -19.87 7.49 7.80
N SER A 257 -19.86 7.77 9.11
CA SER A 257 -21.01 7.58 9.99
C SER A 257 -22.22 8.42 9.57
N ALA A 258 -22.03 9.54 8.87
CA ALA A 258 -23.13 10.39 8.41
C ALA A 258 -23.87 9.77 7.21
N ASN A 259 -23.14 9.25 6.22
CA ASN A 259 -23.74 8.56 5.08
C ASN A 259 -24.38 7.22 5.47
N TRP A 260 -23.79 6.52 6.45
CA TRP A 260 -24.37 5.31 7.01
C TRP A 260 -25.68 5.58 7.76
N LEU A 261 -25.73 6.61 8.62
CA LEU A 261 -26.95 7.00 9.36
C LEU A 261 -28.08 7.44 8.43
N THR A 262 -27.76 8.26 7.42
CA THR A 262 -28.76 8.73 6.45
C THR A 262 -29.33 7.57 5.62
N PHE A 263 -28.51 6.60 5.23
CA PHE A 263 -28.98 5.38 4.57
C PHE A 263 -30.00 4.61 5.42
N TRP A 264 -29.70 4.40 6.70
CA TRP A 264 -30.60 3.71 7.63
C TRP A 264 -31.87 4.51 7.93
N ALA A 265 -31.78 5.83 8.04
CA ALA A 265 -32.94 6.69 8.19
C ALA A 265 -33.89 6.56 6.99
N VAL A 266 -33.36 6.56 5.76
CA VAL A 266 -34.17 6.39 4.55
C VAL A 266 -34.87 5.03 4.53
N ILE A 267 -34.18 3.94 4.90
CA ILE A 267 -34.81 2.61 4.99
C ILE A 267 -35.91 2.57 6.04
N LEU A 268 -35.66 3.13 7.22
CA LEU A 268 -36.62 3.13 8.33
C LEU A 268 -37.88 3.95 7.97
N PHE A 269 -37.71 5.19 7.52
CA PHE A 269 -38.85 6.05 7.15
C PHE A 269 -39.57 5.55 5.89
N GLY A 270 -38.83 5.04 4.90
CA GLY A 270 -39.41 4.47 3.69
C GLY A 270 -40.25 3.22 3.96
N SER A 271 -39.74 2.29 4.79
CA SER A 271 -40.49 1.09 5.18
C SER A 271 -41.73 1.41 6.02
N LEU A 272 -41.62 2.35 6.96
CA LEU A 272 -42.77 2.79 7.77
C LEU A 272 -43.86 3.41 6.89
N GLY A 273 -43.47 4.25 5.92
CA GLY A 273 -44.41 4.84 4.94
C GLY A 273 -45.12 3.79 4.09
N LEU A 274 -44.39 2.78 3.60
CA LEU A 274 -44.95 1.68 2.81
C LEU A 274 -45.95 0.85 3.61
N LEU A 275 -45.64 0.58 4.88
CA LEU A 275 -46.51 -0.17 5.78
C LEU A 275 -47.80 0.60 6.10
N LEU A 276 -47.70 1.91 6.35
CA LEU A 276 -48.86 2.77 6.55
C LEU A 276 -49.75 2.84 5.30
N ALA A 277 -49.16 2.98 4.12
CA ALA A 277 -49.89 2.99 2.85
C ALA A 277 -50.60 1.64 2.59
N PHE A 278 -49.95 0.53 2.93
CA PHE A 278 -50.53 -0.80 2.82
C PHE A 278 -51.75 -0.97 3.76
N ILE A 279 -51.63 -0.53 5.01
CA ILE A 279 -52.74 -0.56 5.98
C ILE A 279 -53.90 0.31 5.51
N GLN A 280 -53.62 1.53 5.02
CA GLN A 280 -54.66 2.42 4.47
C GLN A 280 -55.39 1.78 3.29
N SER A 281 -54.65 1.11 2.40
CA SER A 281 -55.23 0.41 1.25
C SER A 281 -56.18 -0.72 1.69
N ILE A 282 -55.81 -1.50 2.71
CA ILE A 282 -56.68 -2.54 3.28
C ILE A 282 -57.95 -1.92 3.85
N PHE A 283 -57.86 -0.84 4.62
CA PHE A 283 -59.04 -0.17 5.18
C PHE A 283 -59.98 0.34 4.10
N GLN A 284 -59.45 0.91 3.01
CA GLN A 284 -60.27 1.36 1.88
C GLN A 284 -60.99 0.19 1.19
N ILE A 285 -60.31 -0.94 1.00
CA ILE A 285 -60.92 -2.14 0.42
C ILE A 285 -62.04 -2.69 1.32
N MET A 286 -61.82 -2.73 2.64
CA MET A 286 -62.82 -3.17 3.60
C MET A 286 -64.06 -2.27 3.62
N GLN A 287 -63.86 -0.94 3.59
CA GLN A 287 -64.96 0.02 3.52
C GLN A 287 -65.76 -0.12 2.24
N TRP A 288 -65.09 -0.32 1.10
CA TRP A 288 -65.75 -0.55 -0.18
C TRP A 288 -66.56 -1.85 -0.20
N ALA A 289 -66.04 -2.93 0.40
CA ALA A 289 -66.73 -4.21 0.48
C ALA A 289 -67.92 -4.23 1.47
N GLN A 290 -67.97 -3.31 2.43
CA GLN A 290 -69.09 -3.18 3.39
C GLN A 290 -70.13 -2.13 2.96
N GLY A 291 -69.78 -1.25 2.01
CA GLY A 291 -70.66 -0.20 1.48
C GLY A 291 -71.40 -0.57 0.18
N LEU A 292 -71.28 -1.82 -0.26
CA LEU A 292 -72.03 -2.48 -1.34
C LEU A 292 -72.98 -3.51 -0.75
#